data_AF-A0A8T6SGN7-F1
#
_entry.id   AF-A0A8T6SGN7-F1
#
_cell.length_a   1.000
_cell.length_b   1.000
_cell.length_c   1.000
_cell.angle_alpha   90.00
_cell.angle_beta   90.00
_cell.angle_gamma   90.00
#
_symmetry.space_group_name_H-M   'P 1'
#
loop_
_entity.id
_entity.type
_entity.pdbx_description
1 polymer ?
#
loop_
_entity_poly.entity_id
_entity_poly.type
_entity_poly.pdbx_seq_one_letter_code
_entity_poly.pdbx_strand_id
1 'polypeptide(L)'
;ARHWGEWGEILKTWPDHLRVEAAILNYLVQHPNDYANAFRQLPKNLLRLFVHSVQSYVFNLTLSQMEDPPTKLPLVGYSTQFKEEAGPLIKKILKEEGISRNDFRTRSMPELATRGTERASKMYPKQFKVLRWQDGLLTIRFVLKKGRYATTVLMKLGVNIGKEASH
;
A
#
# COMPACT_ATOMS: atom_id res chain seq x y z
N ALA A 1 7.70 1.71 -23.64
CA ALA A 1 6.91 2.96 -23.72
C ALA A 1 7.23 3.68 -25.04
N ARG A 2 6.62 3.25 -26.17
CA ARG A 2 6.94 3.80 -27.50
C ARG A 2 6.19 5.10 -27.86
N HIS A 3 5.20 5.53 -27.07
CA HIS A 3 4.34 6.69 -27.33
C HIS A 3 4.32 7.71 -26.18
N TRP A 4 5.34 7.71 -25.31
CA TRP A 4 5.37 8.64 -24.18
C TRP A 4 5.46 10.10 -24.68
N GLY A 5 4.56 10.96 -24.23
CA GLY A 5 4.43 12.33 -24.73
C GLY A 5 3.41 12.51 -25.86
N GLU A 6 2.98 11.43 -26.53
CA GLU A 6 1.96 11.44 -27.58
C GLU A 6 0.54 11.24 -26.97
N TRP A 7 0.18 12.09 -26.01
CA TRP A 7 -1.03 11.91 -25.18
C TRP A 7 -2.33 11.77 -26.00
N GLY A 8 -2.44 12.51 -27.11
CA GLY A 8 -3.60 12.46 -28.00
C GLY A 8 -3.71 11.14 -28.75
N GLU A 9 -2.60 10.55 -29.19
CA GLU A 9 -2.60 9.24 -29.85
C GLU A 9 -2.91 8.12 -28.86
N ILE A 10 -2.40 8.22 -27.63
CA ILE A 10 -2.73 7.30 -26.54
C ILE A 10 -4.24 7.32 -26.27
N LEU A 11 -4.86 8.51 -26.20
CA LEU A 11 -6.29 8.65 -25.95
C LEU A 11 -7.17 7.96 -26.99
N LYS A 12 -6.78 7.97 -28.28
CA LYS A 12 -7.55 7.32 -29.36
C LYS A 12 -7.69 5.81 -29.16
N THR A 13 -6.73 5.18 -28.49
CA THR A 13 -6.71 3.74 -28.22
C THR A 13 -7.04 3.41 -26.76
N TRP A 14 -7.42 4.42 -25.97
CA TRP A 14 -7.64 4.27 -24.54
C TRP A 14 -8.96 3.56 -24.22
N PRO A 15 -8.98 2.56 -23.32
CA PRO A 15 -10.22 1.87 -22.98
C PRO A 15 -11.25 2.75 -22.24
N ASP A 16 -12.51 2.70 -22.67
CA ASP A 16 -13.61 3.52 -22.11
C ASP A 16 -13.91 3.30 -20.62
N HIS A 17 -13.52 2.14 -20.08
CA HIS A 17 -13.72 1.80 -18.67
C HIS A 17 -12.69 2.46 -17.75
N LEU A 18 -11.56 2.94 -18.29
CA LEU A 18 -10.47 3.61 -17.55
C LEU A 18 -10.67 5.13 -17.55
N ARG A 19 -11.84 5.57 -17.09
CA ARG A 19 -12.28 6.98 -17.14
C ARG A 19 -11.45 7.90 -16.26
N VAL A 20 -10.94 7.37 -15.15
CA VAL A 20 -10.18 8.12 -14.16
C VAL A 20 -8.79 8.47 -14.72
N GLU A 21 -8.14 7.51 -15.35
CA GLU A 21 -6.86 7.68 -16.04
C GLU A 21 -7.02 8.51 -17.32
N ALA A 22 -8.14 8.38 -18.03
CA ALA A 22 -8.45 9.23 -19.17
C ALA A 22 -8.48 10.71 -18.78
N ALA A 23 -8.90 11.06 -17.56
CA ALA A 23 -8.86 12.44 -17.08
C ALA A 23 -7.42 13.00 -17.01
N ILE A 24 -6.44 12.18 -16.59
CA ILE A 24 -5.02 12.55 -16.59
C ILE A 24 -4.55 12.81 -18.03
N LEU A 25 -4.86 11.88 -18.95
CA LEU A 25 -4.41 11.98 -20.34
C LEU A 25 -5.03 13.19 -21.06
N ASN A 26 -6.32 13.45 -20.85
CA ASN A 26 -7.00 14.63 -21.40
C ASN A 26 -6.36 15.94 -20.92
N TYR A 27 -5.92 15.99 -19.66
CA TYR A 27 -5.18 17.14 -19.14
C TYR A 27 -3.80 17.27 -19.80
N LEU A 28 -3.06 16.17 -19.93
CA LEU A 28 -1.72 16.17 -20.53
C LEU A 28 -1.72 16.53 -22.03
N VAL A 29 -2.80 16.26 -22.77
CA VAL A 29 -2.95 16.76 -24.16
C VAL A 29 -2.82 18.28 -24.21
N GLN A 30 -3.39 18.99 -23.25
CA GLN A 30 -3.37 20.45 -23.18
C GLN A 30 -2.11 20.98 -22.48
N HIS A 31 -1.55 20.19 -21.55
CA HIS A 31 -0.41 20.56 -20.73
C HIS A 31 0.65 19.43 -20.70
N PRO A 32 1.43 19.23 -21.78
CA PRO A 32 2.22 18.00 -21.99
C PRO A 32 3.29 17.66 -20.95
N ASN A 33 3.66 18.63 -20.11
CA ASN A 33 4.72 18.49 -19.11
C ASN A 33 4.25 18.77 -17.68
N ASP A 34 2.96 19.04 -17.47
CA ASP A 34 2.41 19.34 -16.15
C ASP A 34 1.82 18.07 -15.49
N TYR A 35 2.72 17.14 -15.17
CA TYR A 35 2.36 15.86 -14.58
C TYR A 35 1.72 15.99 -13.19
N ALA A 36 2.11 17.00 -12.42
CA ALA A 36 1.58 17.21 -11.08
C ALA A 36 0.10 17.60 -11.13
N ASN A 37 -0.27 18.57 -11.98
CA ASN A 37 -1.68 18.93 -12.16
C ASN A 37 -2.47 17.89 -12.96
N ALA A 38 -1.82 17.12 -13.83
CA ALA A 38 -2.44 15.96 -14.46
C ALA A 38 -2.83 14.91 -13.42
N PHE A 39 -1.93 14.60 -12.48
CA PHE A 39 -2.21 13.65 -11.41
C PHE A 39 -3.34 14.16 -10.49
N ARG A 40 -3.43 15.47 -10.24
CA ARG A 40 -4.53 16.10 -9.48
C ARG A 40 -5.92 15.89 -10.07
N GLN A 41 -6.04 15.49 -11.33
CA GLN A 41 -7.33 15.15 -11.93
C GLN A 41 -7.96 13.91 -11.27
N LEU A 42 -7.16 13.10 -10.58
CA LEU A 42 -7.63 11.95 -9.83
C LEU A 42 -8.46 12.35 -8.58
N PRO A 43 -9.46 11.55 -8.20
CA PRO A 43 -10.16 11.72 -6.94
C PRO A 43 -9.21 11.74 -5.73
N LYS A 44 -9.45 12.62 -4.75
CA LYS A 44 -8.59 12.81 -3.56
C LYS A 44 -8.32 11.52 -2.76
N ASN A 45 -9.27 10.59 -2.73
CA ASN A 45 -9.09 9.28 -2.09
C ASN A 45 -8.08 8.40 -2.85
N LEU A 46 -8.12 8.40 -4.18
CA LEU A 46 -7.20 7.65 -5.01
C LEU A 46 -5.79 8.25 -4.95
N LEU A 47 -5.65 9.57 -4.96
CA LEU A 47 -4.36 10.23 -4.76
C LEU A 47 -3.69 9.82 -3.44
N ARG A 48 -4.47 9.84 -2.34
CA ARG A 48 -3.98 9.42 -1.02
C ARG A 48 -3.61 7.93 -0.98
N LEU A 49 -4.28 7.09 -1.78
CA LEU A 49 -3.99 5.66 -1.85
C LEU A 49 -2.54 5.39 -2.29
N PHE A 50 -2.00 6.15 -3.25
CA PHE A 50 -0.63 5.98 -3.71
C PHE A 50 0.42 6.27 -2.62
N VAL A 51 0.21 7.32 -1.83
CA VAL A 51 1.10 7.59 -0.69
C VAL A 51 0.98 6.47 0.36
N HIS A 52 -0.24 6.06 0.68
CA HIS A 52 -0.49 5.00 1.65
C HIS A 52 0.02 3.63 1.19
N SER A 53 0.09 3.35 -0.11
CA SER A 53 0.64 2.10 -0.64
C SER A 53 2.15 2.03 -0.42
N VAL A 54 2.88 3.12 -0.69
CA VAL A 54 4.33 3.21 -0.37
C VAL A 54 4.57 3.08 1.13
N GLN A 55 3.79 3.76 1.96
CA GLN A 55 3.87 3.60 3.42
C GLN A 55 3.63 2.16 3.87
N SER A 56 2.64 1.48 3.27
CA SER A 56 2.29 0.10 3.59
C SER A 56 3.34 -0.88 3.08
N TYR A 57 3.94 -0.62 1.92
CA TYR A 57 5.02 -1.41 1.35
C TYR A 57 6.22 -1.41 2.31
N VAL A 58 6.73 -0.23 2.68
CA VAL A 58 7.87 -0.11 3.60
C VAL A 58 7.55 -0.74 4.95
N PHE A 59 6.35 -0.55 5.48
CA PHE A 59 5.90 -1.17 6.73
C PHE A 59 5.88 -2.71 6.66
N ASN A 60 5.29 -3.28 5.60
CA ASN A 60 5.21 -4.73 5.41
C ASN A 60 6.60 -5.35 5.18
N LEU A 61 7.46 -4.68 4.40
CA LEU A 61 8.83 -5.12 4.16
C LEU A 61 9.65 -5.11 5.46
N THR A 62 9.53 -4.04 6.26
CA THR A 62 10.15 -3.96 7.60
C THR A 62 9.67 -5.13 8.47
N LEU A 63 8.36 -5.36 8.54
CA LEU A 63 7.79 -6.48 9.30
C LEU A 63 8.32 -7.84 8.85
N SER A 64 8.44 -8.06 7.54
CA SER A 64 8.88 -9.35 6.98
C SER A 64 10.32 -9.70 7.33
N GLN A 65 11.15 -8.70 7.65
CA GLN A 65 12.56 -8.85 8.00
C GLN A 65 12.81 -8.85 9.52
N MET A 66 11.76 -8.74 10.35
CA MET A 66 11.88 -8.77 11.81
C MET A 66 11.36 -10.10 12.36
N GLU A 67 12.19 -10.77 13.16
CA GLU A 67 11.77 -11.99 13.88
C GLU A 67 10.81 -11.65 15.02
N ASP A 68 11.16 -10.66 15.84
CA ASP A 68 10.30 -10.12 16.90
C ASP A 68 10.10 -8.60 16.70
N PRO A 69 9.08 -8.18 15.92
CA PRO A 69 8.80 -6.75 15.75
C PRO A 69 8.29 -6.15 17.06
N PRO A 70 8.36 -4.83 17.29
CA PRO A 70 7.68 -4.18 18.41
C PRO A 70 6.15 -4.28 18.28
N THR A 71 5.40 -3.77 19.26
CA THR A 71 3.91 -3.76 19.19
C THR A 71 3.36 -2.76 18.17
N LYS A 72 4.11 -1.70 17.89
CA LYS A 72 3.83 -0.71 16.86
C LYS A 72 5.07 -0.43 16.04
N LEU A 73 4.89 -0.27 14.74
CA LEU A 73 5.90 0.22 13.81
C LEU A 73 5.40 1.50 13.13
N PRO A 74 6.31 2.40 12.73
CA PRO A 74 5.91 3.61 12.03
C PRO A 74 5.47 3.31 10.60
N LEU A 75 4.39 3.95 10.17
CA LEU A 75 4.13 4.24 8.76
C LEU A 75 4.95 5.48 8.40
N VAL A 76 5.95 5.31 7.54
CA VAL A 76 6.93 6.35 7.23
C VAL A 76 6.26 7.59 6.66
N GLY A 77 6.72 8.75 7.09
CA GLY A 77 6.35 10.05 6.57
C GLY A 77 7.43 11.07 6.93
N TYR A 78 7.22 12.33 6.54
CA TYR A 78 8.29 13.32 6.58
C TYR A 78 8.79 13.66 7.99
N SER A 79 7.94 13.50 9.01
CA SER A 79 8.29 13.74 10.42
C SER A 79 8.44 12.46 11.23
N THR A 80 8.54 11.30 10.58
CA THR A 80 8.69 10.02 11.28
C THR A 80 9.98 9.97 12.08
N GLN A 81 9.87 9.54 13.34
CA GLN A 81 11.01 9.23 14.19
C GLN A 81 11.33 7.75 14.08
N PHE A 82 12.59 7.45 13.74
CA PHE A 82 13.09 6.09 13.62
C PHE A 82 13.71 5.67 14.96
N LYS A 83 12.91 5.05 15.82
CA LYS A 83 13.33 4.48 17.12
C LYS A 83 14.38 3.37 16.92
N GLU A 84 15.18 3.07 17.94
CA GLU A 84 16.34 2.16 17.81
C GLU A 84 15.98 0.74 17.33
N GLU A 85 14.85 0.18 17.79
CA GLU A 85 14.46 -1.21 17.51
C GLU A 85 14.26 -1.52 16.01
N ALA A 86 13.60 -0.63 15.27
CA ALA A 86 13.28 -0.84 13.84
C ALA A 86 13.90 0.22 12.92
N GLY A 87 14.42 1.30 13.49
CA GLY A 87 14.91 2.46 12.77
C GLY A 87 16.06 2.17 11.80
N PRO A 88 17.11 1.43 12.20
CA PRO A 88 18.20 1.06 11.30
C PRO A 88 17.71 0.27 10.08
N LEU A 89 16.80 -0.69 10.28
CA LEU A 89 16.21 -1.50 9.22
C LEU A 89 15.35 -0.65 8.27
N ILE A 90 14.48 0.21 8.80
CA ILE A 90 13.65 1.11 7.97
C ILE A 90 14.54 2.05 7.15
N LYS A 91 15.59 2.62 7.75
CA LYS A 91 16.54 3.49 7.03
C LYS A 91 17.25 2.72 5.91
N LYS A 92 17.65 1.46 6.15
CA LYS A 92 18.24 0.59 5.15
C LYS A 92 17.29 0.35 3.98
N ILE A 93 16.05 -0.08 4.26
CA ILE A 93 15.01 -0.31 3.26
C ILE A 93 14.76 0.95 2.43
N LEU A 94 14.57 2.11 3.08
CA LEU A 94 14.36 3.37 2.37
C LEU A 94 15.52 3.71 1.44
N LYS A 95 16.76 3.45 1.86
CA LYS A 95 17.95 3.66 1.03
C LYS A 95 18.00 2.70 -0.16
N GLU A 96 17.70 1.42 0.05
CA GLU A 96 17.69 0.38 -1.00
C GLU A 96 16.62 0.65 -2.06
N GLU A 97 15.46 1.16 -1.63
CA GLU A 97 14.35 1.52 -2.52
C GLU A 97 14.49 2.92 -3.15
N GLY A 98 15.55 3.67 -2.81
CA GLY A 98 15.76 5.03 -3.30
C GLY A 98 14.73 6.05 -2.78
N ILE A 99 14.07 5.77 -1.64
CA ILE A 99 13.02 6.60 -1.06
C ILE A 99 13.60 7.51 0.01
N SER A 100 13.38 8.81 -0.13
CA SER A 100 13.72 9.82 0.87
C SER A 100 12.53 10.17 1.76
N ARG A 101 12.80 10.58 3.00
CA ARG A 101 11.77 11.17 3.88
C ARG A 101 11.11 12.40 3.28
N ASN A 102 11.83 13.15 2.45
CA ASN A 102 11.31 14.36 1.82
C ASN A 102 10.27 14.07 0.73
N ASP A 103 10.25 12.86 0.18
CA ASP A 103 9.28 12.47 -0.85
C ASP A 103 7.86 12.47 -0.28
N PHE A 104 7.73 12.16 1.02
CA PHE A 104 6.48 12.24 1.78
C PHE A 104 6.02 13.66 2.10
N ARG A 105 6.80 14.72 1.81
CA ARG A 105 6.34 16.12 1.87
C ARG A 105 5.67 16.58 0.58
N THR A 106 5.93 15.88 -0.54
CA THR A 106 5.44 16.17 -1.89
C THR A 106 5.21 17.67 -2.14
N ARG A 107 6.29 18.46 -2.28
CA ARG A 107 6.20 19.94 -2.36
C ARG A 107 5.26 20.44 -3.46
N SER A 108 5.27 19.73 -4.59
CA SER A 108 4.39 20.03 -5.73
C SER A 108 2.95 19.68 -5.48
N MET A 109 2.60 18.86 -4.48
CA MET A 109 1.24 18.43 -4.09
C MET A 109 1.10 18.29 -2.55
N PRO A 110 1.08 19.41 -1.79
CA PRO A 110 1.06 19.39 -0.32
C PRO A 110 -0.13 18.62 0.29
N GLU A 111 -1.24 18.49 -0.44
CA GLU A 111 -2.41 17.70 -0.06
C GLU A 111 -2.12 16.20 0.10
N LEU A 112 -1.00 15.72 -0.44
CA LEU A 112 -0.52 14.33 -0.30
C LEU A 112 0.51 14.18 0.82
N ALA A 113 0.97 15.28 1.41
CA ALA A 113 2.01 15.24 2.42
C ALA A 113 1.56 14.46 3.66
N THR A 114 2.39 13.51 4.10
CA THR A 114 2.10 12.67 5.25
C THR A 114 3.19 12.77 6.30
N ARG A 115 2.79 13.12 7.54
CA ARG A 115 3.69 13.17 8.70
C ARG A 115 4.24 11.81 9.10
N GLY A 116 3.55 10.75 8.69
CA GLY A 116 3.72 9.41 9.23
C GLY A 116 2.88 9.23 10.49
N THR A 117 2.61 7.99 10.83
CA THR A 117 1.81 7.58 12.00
C THR A 117 2.38 6.30 12.59
N GLU A 118 1.88 5.84 13.73
CA GLU A 118 2.19 4.49 14.23
C GLU A 118 1.08 3.51 13.83
N ARG A 119 1.47 2.33 13.37
CA ARG A 119 0.57 1.22 13.04
C ARG A 119 0.92 0.01 13.88
N ALA A 120 -0.11 -0.69 14.38
CA ALA A 120 0.10 -1.94 15.11
C ALA A 120 0.76 -2.98 14.18
N SER A 121 1.91 -3.47 14.61
CA SER A 121 2.72 -4.51 13.94
C SER A 121 2.33 -5.91 14.42
N LYS A 122 1.94 -6.05 15.68
CA LYS A 122 1.42 -7.31 16.23
C LYS A 122 -0.10 -7.38 16.18
N MET A 123 -0.59 -8.51 15.71
CA MET A 123 -2.01 -8.86 15.72
C MET A 123 -2.19 -10.22 16.38
N TYR A 124 -3.00 -10.26 17.43
CA TYR A 124 -3.44 -11.50 18.06
C TYR A 124 -4.95 -11.66 17.82
N PRO A 125 -5.39 -12.72 17.11
CA PRO A 125 -6.81 -13.04 17.01
C PRO A 125 -7.37 -13.38 18.39
N LYS A 126 -8.57 -12.87 18.69
CA LYS A 126 -9.31 -13.23 19.91
C LYS A 126 -10.18 -14.46 19.65
N GLN A 127 -10.47 -15.23 20.70
CA GLN A 127 -11.37 -16.40 20.63
C GLN A 127 -11.01 -17.36 19.49
N PHE A 128 -9.71 -17.59 19.27
CA PHE A 128 -9.23 -18.48 18.23
C PHE A 128 -9.65 -19.92 18.57
N LYS A 129 -10.41 -20.55 17.68
CA LYS A 129 -10.88 -21.94 17.80
C LYS A 129 -10.70 -22.66 16.48
N VAL A 130 -10.11 -23.86 16.53
CA VAL A 130 -10.21 -24.83 15.45
C VAL A 130 -11.53 -25.57 15.63
N LEU A 131 -12.43 -25.45 14.65
CA LEU A 131 -13.75 -26.08 14.71
C LEU A 131 -13.74 -27.48 14.08
N ARG A 132 -12.97 -27.65 13.00
CA ARG A 132 -12.84 -28.92 12.28
C ARG A 132 -11.51 -28.97 11.54
N TRP A 133 -10.88 -30.15 11.54
CA TRP A 133 -9.80 -30.50 10.63
C TRP A 133 -10.12 -31.89 10.08
N GLN A 134 -10.50 -31.97 8.82
CA GLN A 134 -10.77 -33.25 8.16
C GLN A 134 -10.63 -33.10 6.65
N ASP A 135 -10.14 -34.13 5.96
CA ASP A 135 -10.07 -34.18 4.49
C ASP A 135 -9.32 -32.99 3.87
N GLY A 136 -8.27 -32.50 4.54
CA GLY A 136 -7.50 -31.32 4.11
C GLY A 136 -8.20 -29.97 4.32
N LEU A 137 -9.43 -29.96 4.84
CA LEU A 137 -10.20 -28.76 5.14
C LEU A 137 -10.04 -28.34 6.60
N LEU A 138 -9.53 -27.13 6.80
CA LEU A 138 -9.39 -26.49 8.11
C LEU A 138 -10.48 -25.43 8.31
N THR A 139 -11.36 -25.65 9.28
CA THR A 139 -12.36 -24.66 9.72
C THR A 139 -11.91 -24.00 11.01
N ILE A 140 -11.72 -22.69 10.99
CA ILE A 140 -11.33 -21.89 12.16
C ILE A 140 -12.32 -20.75 12.43
N ARG A 141 -12.43 -20.35 13.70
CA ARG A 141 -13.17 -19.17 14.14
C ARG A 141 -12.24 -18.28 14.94
N PHE A 142 -12.26 -16.99 14.67
CA PHE A 142 -11.56 -15.99 15.46
C PHE A 142 -12.19 -14.60 15.28
N VAL A 143 -11.88 -13.69 16.20
CA VAL A 143 -12.34 -12.30 16.17
C VAL A 143 -11.15 -11.37 16.01
N LEU A 144 -11.22 -10.46 15.04
CA LEU A 144 -10.25 -9.39 14.84
C LEU A 144 -10.83 -8.03 15.24
N LYS A 145 -9.96 -7.13 15.72
CA LYS A 145 -10.33 -5.71 15.88
C LYS A 145 -10.60 -5.08 14.52
N LYS A 146 -11.46 -4.07 14.47
CA LYS A 146 -11.79 -3.30 13.25
C LYS A 146 -10.50 -2.83 12.54
N GLY A 147 -10.47 -2.94 11.22
CA GLY A 147 -9.33 -2.51 10.38
C GLY A 147 -8.16 -3.51 10.31
N ARG A 148 -8.36 -4.77 10.74
CA ARG A 148 -7.40 -5.86 10.61
C ARG A 148 -7.91 -6.91 9.62
N TYR A 149 -7.02 -7.43 8.79
CA TYR A 149 -7.39 -8.35 7.70
C TYR A 149 -7.24 -9.81 8.14
N ALA A 150 -8.27 -10.63 7.89
CA ALA A 150 -8.26 -12.06 8.16
C ALA A 150 -7.18 -12.80 7.34
N THR A 151 -6.86 -12.30 6.15
CA THR A 151 -5.81 -12.84 5.28
C THR A 151 -4.44 -12.87 5.95
N THR A 152 -4.12 -11.92 6.83
CA THR A 152 -2.87 -11.92 7.61
C THR A 152 -2.78 -13.13 8.56
N VAL A 153 -3.89 -13.52 9.19
CA VAL A 153 -3.96 -14.70 10.05
C VAL A 153 -3.81 -15.97 9.22
N LEU A 154 -4.53 -16.06 8.10
CA LEU A 154 -4.48 -17.22 7.21
C LEU A 154 -3.08 -17.45 6.62
N MET A 155 -2.41 -16.38 6.18
CA MET A 155 -1.02 -16.45 5.70
C MET A 155 -0.06 -16.97 6.78
N LYS A 156 -0.21 -16.51 8.03
CA LYS A 156 0.66 -16.97 9.14
C LYS A 156 0.41 -18.43 9.52
N LEU A 157 -0.79 -18.94 9.29
CA LEU A 157 -1.14 -20.36 9.47
C LEU A 157 -0.66 -21.26 8.33
N GLY A 158 -0.07 -20.68 7.27
CA GLY A 158 0.37 -21.45 6.09
C GLY A 158 -0.79 -22.03 5.28
N VAL A 159 -2.00 -21.49 5.43
CA VAL A 159 -3.18 -21.98 4.72
C VAL A 159 -3.21 -21.39 3.32
N ASN A 160 -3.08 -22.23 2.31
CA ASN A 160 -3.43 -21.85 0.94
C ASN A 160 -4.95 -21.80 0.83
N ILE A 161 -5.50 -20.62 0.54
CA ILE A 161 -6.92 -20.47 0.25
C ILE A 161 -7.15 -21.11 -1.12
N GLY A 162 -7.53 -22.38 -1.14
CA GLY A 162 -7.97 -23.05 -2.35
C GLY A 162 -9.12 -22.26 -2.94
N LYS A 163 -8.90 -21.65 -4.12
CA LYS A 163 -10.00 -21.25 -4.99
C LYS A 163 -10.55 -22.55 -5.58
N GLU A 164 -11.42 -23.24 -4.87
CA GLU A 164 -12.37 -24.12 -5.55
C GLU A 164 -13.34 -23.19 -6.28
N ALA A 165 -13.06 -22.97 -7.57
CA ALA A 165 -14.03 -22.44 -8.50
C ALA A 165 -15.20 -23.42 -8.50
N SER A 166 -16.35 -22.97 -7.99
CA SER A 166 -17.61 -23.66 -8.22
C SER A 166 -17.87 -23.67 -9.72
N HIS A 167 -17.74 -24.85 -10.33
CA HIS A 167 -18.33 -25.19 -11.62
C HIS A 167 -19.60 -26.00 -11.37
#